data_AF-A0A3S0B2J9-F1
#
_entry.id   AF-A0A3S0B2J9-F1
#
_cell.length_a   1.000
_cell.length_b   1.000
_cell.length_c   1.000
_cell.angle_alpha   90.00
_cell.angle_beta   90.00
_cell.angle_gamma   90.00
#
_symmetry.space_group_name_H-M   'P 1'
#
loop_
_entity.id
_entity.type
_entity.pdbx_description
1 polymer ?
#
loop_
_entity_poly.entity_id
_entity_poly.type
_entity_poly.pdbx_seq_one_letter_code
_entity_poly.pdbx_strand_id
1 'polypeptide(L)'
;MSPTTHALLLRGCTPVPLAHYLKALGVLRLVAEQADAEATGHWTDDGFVLESRFDRAALTGFFLHDYRPTPVIAPWNGGSGFYPKDNASGISALETATAARLRPYADTIRLARARLAAAGITTDSPKEEAKAALLARLRAALPDAALRWLDAAVVLGDGSVRYPPLLGTGGNDGRLDFTNNLMQRLVELMDPARGAPTPLAVQHLPAALFAEAAPGLLDRAIGQFQPGAAGGPNAGPGYFGSAQVNAWDFVLMLEGALLFG
;
A
#
# COMPACT_ATOMS: atom_id res chain seq x y z
N MET A 1 13.99 -25.33 22.60
CA MET A 1 15.02 -24.51 21.92
C MET A 1 14.36 -23.18 21.59
N SER A 2 14.91 -22.06 22.07
CA SER A 2 14.41 -20.75 21.66
C SER A 2 14.63 -20.58 20.15
N PRO A 3 13.67 -20.02 19.39
CA PRO A 3 13.85 -19.77 17.97
C PRO A 3 15.08 -18.87 17.74
N THR A 4 15.83 -19.14 16.68
CA THR A 4 16.97 -18.30 16.29
C THR A 4 16.45 -16.92 15.87
N THR A 5 16.97 -15.87 16.49
CA THR A 5 16.69 -14.48 16.11
C THR A 5 17.83 -13.96 15.24
N HIS A 6 17.49 -13.30 14.13
CA HIS A 6 18.41 -12.63 13.23
C HIS A 6 18.18 -11.12 13.31
N ALA A 7 19.27 -10.34 13.34
CA ALA A 7 19.24 -8.90 13.16
C ALA A 7 19.64 -8.56 11.72
N LEU A 8 18.72 -7.99 10.93
CA LEU A 8 18.94 -7.64 9.54
C LEU A 8 18.90 -6.13 9.35
N LEU A 9 20.01 -5.57 8.84
CA LEU A 9 20.07 -4.16 8.43
C LEU A 9 19.44 -3.97 7.05
N LEU A 10 18.27 -3.34 7.00
CA LEU A 10 17.50 -3.00 5.81
C LEU A 10 17.88 -1.60 5.33
N ARG A 11 18.97 -1.49 4.57
CA ARG A 11 19.50 -0.20 4.09
C ARG A 11 18.57 0.56 3.15
N GLY A 12 17.58 -0.11 2.55
CA GLY A 12 16.55 0.58 1.77
C GLY A 12 15.53 1.31 2.64
N CYS A 13 15.45 0.99 3.93
CA CYS A 13 14.45 1.49 4.89
C CYS A 13 15.03 2.60 5.78
N THR A 14 15.46 3.70 5.16
CA THR A 14 16.05 4.85 5.86
C THR A 14 15.00 5.70 6.61
N PRO A 15 15.39 6.49 7.63
CA PRO A 15 14.43 7.35 8.36
C PRO A 15 13.94 8.55 7.53
N VAL A 16 14.63 8.87 6.43
CA VAL A 16 14.23 9.90 5.46
C VAL A 16 14.43 9.39 4.03
N PRO A 17 13.58 9.76 3.07
CA PRO A 17 12.35 10.57 3.21
C PRO A 17 11.20 9.82 3.90
N LEU A 18 10.06 10.50 4.13
CA LEU A 18 8.90 9.92 4.81
C LEU A 18 8.43 8.60 4.18
N ALA A 19 8.54 8.44 2.85
CA ALA A 19 8.24 7.18 2.18
C ALA A 19 9.07 5.99 2.72
N HIS A 20 10.36 6.21 2.99
CA HIS A 20 11.25 5.15 3.50
C HIS A 20 10.99 4.87 4.98
N TYR A 21 10.69 5.91 5.75
CA TYR A 21 10.29 5.76 7.15
C TYR A 21 9.02 4.90 7.26
N LEU A 22 7.98 5.25 6.49
CA LEU A 22 6.74 4.48 6.44
C LEU A 22 7.00 3.06 5.91
N LYS A 23 7.81 2.89 4.87
CA LYS A 23 8.20 1.56 4.37
C LYS A 23 8.80 0.69 5.48
N ALA A 24 9.73 1.23 6.28
CA ALA A 24 10.35 0.50 7.39
C ALA A 24 9.29 0.01 8.40
N LEU A 25 8.36 0.89 8.76
CA LEU A 25 7.25 0.56 9.64
C LEU A 25 6.29 -0.46 9.02
N GLY A 26 6.05 -0.38 7.71
CA GLY A 26 5.27 -1.35 6.96
C GLY A 26 5.93 -2.74 6.98
N VAL A 27 7.24 -2.81 6.79
CA VAL A 27 8.00 -4.05 6.91
C VAL A 27 7.87 -4.65 8.31
N LEU A 28 8.13 -3.87 9.36
CA LEU A 28 8.00 -4.34 10.74
C LEU A 28 6.59 -4.87 11.01
N ARG A 29 5.55 -4.09 10.69
CA ARG A 29 4.17 -4.47 10.94
C ARG A 29 3.78 -5.75 10.21
N LEU A 30 4.12 -5.86 8.92
CA LEU A 30 3.76 -7.04 8.12
C LEU A 30 4.45 -8.30 8.64
N VAL A 31 5.73 -8.21 9.03
CA VAL A 31 6.44 -9.34 9.64
C VAL A 31 5.81 -9.68 10.99
N ALA A 32 5.57 -8.68 11.85
CA ALA A 32 4.99 -8.86 13.17
C ALA A 32 3.60 -9.51 13.13
N GLU A 33 2.73 -9.05 12.24
CA GLU A 33 1.34 -9.50 12.18
C GLU A 33 1.16 -10.80 11.40
N GLN A 34 2.01 -11.10 10.40
CA GLN A 34 1.78 -12.21 9.47
C GLN A 34 2.75 -13.37 9.63
N ALA A 35 3.88 -13.19 10.32
CA ALA A 35 4.94 -14.19 10.38
C ALA A 35 5.56 -14.39 11.77
N ASP A 36 5.85 -13.33 12.50
CA ASP A 36 6.63 -13.40 13.74
C ASP A 36 6.20 -12.31 14.73
N ALA A 37 5.28 -12.64 15.64
CA ALA A 37 4.71 -11.70 16.60
C ALA A 37 5.74 -11.07 17.56
N GLU A 38 6.93 -11.66 17.69
CA GLU A 38 8.02 -11.14 18.53
C GLU A 38 8.99 -10.25 17.74
N ALA A 39 8.71 -9.96 16.46
CA ALA A 39 9.55 -9.12 15.64
C ALA A 39 9.63 -7.69 16.20
N THR A 40 10.84 -7.18 16.33
CA THR A 40 11.10 -5.80 16.76
C THR A 40 11.97 -5.08 15.74
N GLY A 41 12.08 -3.77 15.84
CA GLY A 41 13.01 -3.05 15.00
C GLY A 41 13.33 -1.65 15.49
N HIS A 42 14.46 -1.14 15.04
CA HIS A 42 14.98 0.17 15.39
C HIS A 42 15.83 0.71 14.25
N TRP A 43 16.15 2.01 14.25
CA TRP A 43 17.10 2.58 13.29
C TRP A 43 18.49 2.69 13.89
N THR A 44 19.50 2.35 13.10
CA THR A 44 20.92 2.62 13.36
C THR A 44 21.65 2.82 12.03
N ASP A 45 22.64 3.71 11.99
CA ASP A 45 23.48 3.97 10.80
C ASP A 45 22.66 4.22 9.51
N ASP A 46 21.62 5.05 9.61
CA ASP A 46 20.66 5.39 8.54
C ASP A 46 19.90 4.20 7.92
N GLY A 47 19.94 3.01 8.52
CA GLY A 47 19.14 1.85 8.11
C GLY A 47 18.21 1.37 9.22
N PHE A 48 17.15 0.66 8.83
CA PHE A 48 16.27 -0.01 9.77
C PHE A 48 16.79 -1.42 10.07
N VAL A 49 17.00 -1.74 11.34
CA VAL A 49 17.31 -3.09 11.80
C VAL A 49 16.02 -3.79 12.16
N LEU A 50 15.73 -4.89 11.47
CA LEU A 50 14.65 -5.81 11.81
C LEU A 50 15.24 -6.99 12.59
N GLU A 51 14.74 -7.20 13.81
CA GLU A 51 15.04 -8.38 14.62
C GLU A 51 13.85 -9.34 14.56
N SER A 52 14.05 -10.52 13.97
CA SER A 52 13.00 -11.54 13.81
C SER A 52 13.60 -12.92 13.56
N ARG A 53 12.76 -13.95 13.40
CA ARG A 53 13.17 -15.30 12.96
C ARG A 53 13.66 -15.36 11.51
N PHE A 54 13.57 -14.27 10.74
CA PHE A 54 13.94 -14.27 9.34
C PHE A 54 15.39 -13.83 9.13
N ASP A 55 16.16 -14.69 8.47
CA ASP A 55 17.35 -14.25 7.75
C ASP A 55 16.97 -13.53 6.44
N ARG A 56 17.98 -13.05 5.71
CA ARG A 56 17.79 -12.31 4.47
C ARG A 56 16.96 -13.07 3.43
N ALA A 57 17.21 -14.37 3.26
CA ALA A 57 16.55 -15.19 2.25
C ALA A 57 15.09 -15.45 2.65
N ALA A 58 14.85 -15.76 3.93
CA ALA A 58 13.52 -15.97 4.48
C ALA A 58 12.67 -14.70 4.42
N LEU A 59 13.22 -13.52 4.74
CA LEU A 59 12.51 -12.23 4.63
C LEU A 59 12.11 -11.94 3.17
N THR A 60 13.02 -12.20 2.23
CA THR A 60 12.75 -12.04 0.80
C THR A 60 11.66 -13.00 0.34
N GLY A 61 11.75 -14.27 0.75
CA GLY A 61 10.75 -15.30 0.47
C GLY A 61 9.37 -14.93 1.00
N PHE A 62 9.29 -14.42 2.23
CA PHE A 62 8.05 -13.95 2.84
C PHE A 62 7.36 -12.89 1.98
N PHE A 63 8.04 -11.81 1.60
CA PHE A 63 7.41 -10.76 0.78
C PHE A 63 7.03 -11.23 -0.62
N LEU A 64 7.83 -12.10 -1.24
CA LEU A 64 7.54 -12.60 -2.59
C LEU A 64 6.39 -13.60 -2.62
N HIS A 65 6.22 -14.42 -1.58
CA HIS A 65 5.33 -15.58 -1.61
C HIS A 65 4.20 -15.55 -0.57
N ASP A 66 4.49 -15.12 0.66
CA ASP A 66 3.58 -15.30 1.79
C ASP A 66 2.80 -14.03 2.17
N TYR A 67 3.41 -12.86 1.95
CA TYR A 67 2.82 -11.56 2.27
C TYR A 67 1.42 -11.41 1.68
N ARG A 68 0.49 -11.05 2.55
CA ARG A 68 -0.92 -10.79 2.24
C ARG A 68 -1.18 -9.28 2.30
N PRO A 69 -1.46 -8.63 1.16
CA PRO A 69 -1.73 -7.19 1.14
C PRO A 69 -2.95 -6.82 1.97
N THR A 70 -2.84 -5.74 2.74
CA THR A 70 -3.97 -5.18 3.47
C THR A 70 -4.96 -4.55 2.49
N PRO A 71 -6.27 -4.81 2.61
CA PRO A 71 -7.26 -4.21 1.71
C PRO A 71 -7.37 -2.69 1.90
N VAL A 72 -6.72 -1.94 1.03
CA VAL A 72 -6.72 -0.46 1.01
C VAL A 72 -7.57 0.01 -0.17
N ILE A 73 -8.78 0.48 0.11
CA ILE A 73 -9.77 0.88 -0.89
C ILE A 73 -10.39 2.23 -0.53
N ALA A 74 -10.75 3.04 -1.52
CA ALA A 74 -11.45 4.29 -1.28
C ALA A 74 -12.69 4.42 -2.18
N PRO A 75 -13.74 3.59 -1.98
CA PRO A 75 -14.98 3.70 -2.75
C PRO A 75 -15.66 5.06 -2.60
N TRP A 76 -15.26 5.90 -1.65
CA TRP A 76 -15.74 7.27 -1.48
C TRP A 76 -14.99 8.32 -2.33
N ASN A 77 -13.94 7.94 -3.06
CA ASN A 77 -13.15 8.82 -3.92
C ASN A 77 -13.45 8.61 -5.40
N GLY A 78 -13.46 9.71 -6.18
CA GLY A 78 -13.35 9.61 -7.63
C GLY A 78 -11.91 9.33 -8.02
N GLY A 79 -11.68 8.49 -9.02
CA GLY A 79 -10.35 8.00 -9.40
C GLY A 79 -9.89 6.74 -8.66
N SER A 80 -10.70 6.21 -7.74
CA SER A 80 -10.39 5.03 -6.92
C SER A 80 -10.48 3.70 -7.69
N GLY A 81 -11.10 3.71 -8.87
CA GLY A 81 -11.35 2.52 -9.69
C GLY A 81 -12.77 1.96 -9.53
N PHE A 82 -13.56 2.49 -8.59
CA PHE A 82 -14.94 2.02 -8.38
C PHE A 82 -15.93 2.56 -9.41
N TYR A 83 -15.62 3.69 -10.07
CA TYR A 83 -16.54 4.41 -10.95
C TYR A 83 -16.19 4.27 -12.43
N PRO A 84 -17.18 4.39 -13.36
CA PRO A 84 -16.96 4.16 -14.80
C PRO A 84 -15.87 5.03 -15.46
N LYS A 85 -15.61 6.22 -14.92
CA LYS A 85 -14.58 7.15 -15.45
C LYS A 85 -13.19 6.88 -14.87
N ASP A 86 -13.09 5.98 -13.90
CA ASP A 86 -11.84 5.69 -13.21
C ASP A 86 -11.00 4.70 -14.01
N ASN A 87 -9.68 4.73 -13.81
CA ASN A 87 -8.83 3.64 -14.26
C ASN A 87 -9.12 2.40 -13.41
N ALA A 88 -9.72 1.38 -14.03
CA ALA A 88 -10.15 0.16 -13.35
C ALA A 88 -9.15 -1.01 -13.47
N SER A 89 -7.95 -0.81 -14.02
CA SER A 89 -7.03 -1.91 -14.32
C SER A 89 -6.60 -2.71 -13.07
N GLY A 90 -6.22 -2.00 -12.00
CA GLY A 90 -5.82 -2.63 -10.74
C GLY A 90 -6.99 -3.32 -10.03
N ILE A 91 -8.07 -2.56 -9.80
CA ILE A 91 -9.24 -3.05 -9.05
C ILE A 91 -9.94 -4.23 -9.75
N SER A 92 -10.09 -4.22 -11.08
CA SER A 92 -10.79 -5.30 -11.80
C SER A 92 -10.03 -6.63 -11.70
N ALA A 93 -8.70 -6.55 -11.79
CA ALA A 93 -7.83 -7.71 -11.63
C ALA A 93 -7.85 -8.24 -10.18
N LEU A 94 -7.85 -7.36 -9.17
CA LEU A 94 -7.93 -7.77 -7.76
C LEU A 94 -9.31 -8.31 -7.37
N GLU A 95 -10.39 -7.73 -7.89
CA GLU A 95 -11.77 -8.17 -7.62
C GLU A 95 -12.02 -9.61 -8.09
N THR A 96 -11.36 -10.01 -9.17
CA THR A 96 -11.44 -11.34 -9.78
C THR A 96 -10.30 -12.27 -9.35
N ALA A 97 -9.41 -11.81 -8.46
CA ALA A 97 -8.28 -12.59 -7.97
C ALA A 97 -8.75 -13.87 -7.26
N THR A 98 -8.08 -14.98 -7.56
CA THR A 98 -8.33 -16.30 -6.95
C THR A 98 -7.19 -16.74 -6.04
N ALA A 99 -6.05 -16.05 -6.08
CA ALA A 99 -4.92 -16.32 -5.21
C ALA A 99 -5.30 -16.15 -3.72
N ALA A 100 -4.93 -17.13 -2.89
CA ALA A 100 -5.30 -17.14 -1.47
C ALA A 100 -4.89 -15.87 -0.72
N ARG A 101 -3.69 -15.32 -1.02
CA ARG A 101 -3.17 -14.10 -0.38
C ARG A 101 -3.87 -12.81 -0.80
N LEU A 102 -4.61 -12.82 -1.92
CA LEU A 102 -5.36 -11.67 -2.44
C LEU A 102 -6.86 -11.77 -2.16
N ARG A 103 -7.34 -12.93 -1.69
CA ARG A 103 -8.75 -13.16 -1.40
C ARG A 103 -9.37 -12.14 -0.43
N PRO A 104 -8.72 -11.76 0.70
CA PRO A 104 -9.26 -10.71 1.58
C PRO A 104 -9.46 -9.37 0.86
N TYR A 105 -8.57 -9.03 -0.07
CA TYR A 105 -8.67 -7.83 -0.88
C TYR A 105 -9.85 -7.91 -1.85
N ALA A 106 -9.97 -9.03 -2.56
CA ALA A 106 -11.06 -9.29 -3.51
C ALA A 106 -12.43 -9.25 -2.83
N ASP A 107 -12.56 -9.90 -1.67
CA ASP A 107 -13.78 -9.93 -0.87
C ASP A 107 -14.15 -8.51 -0.37
N THR A 108 -13.15 -7.72 0.02
CA THR A 108 -13.34 -6.32 0.44
C THR A 108 -13.84 -5.43 -0.71
N ILE A 109 -13.30 -5.58 -1.92
CA ILE A 109 -13.78 -4.84 -3.11
C ILE A 109 -15.25 -5.18 -3.39
N ARG A 110 -15.61 -6.48 -3.42
CA ARG A 110 -16.98 -6.91 -3.68
C ARG A 110 -17.95 -6.42 -2.63
N LEU A 111 -17.56 -6.45 -1.35
CA LEU A 111 -18.33 -5.87 -0.25
C LEU A 111 -18.57 -4.37 -0.49
N ALA A 112 -17.52 -3.61 -0.81
CA ALA A 112 -17.64 -2.18 -1.07
C ALA A 112 -18.58 -1.88 -2.25
N ARG A 113 -18.48 -2.65 -3.35
CA ARG A 113 -19.43 -2.55 -4.47
C ARG A 113 -20.87 -2.83 -4.05
N ALA A 114 -21.10 -3.87 -3.25
CA ALA A 114 -22.43 -4.17 -2.73
C ALA A 114 -22.98 -3.03 -1.86
N ARG A 115 -22.14 -2.36 -1.07
CA ARG A 115 -22.53 -1.18 -0.27
C ARG A 115 -22.82 0.05 -1.13
N LEU A 116 -22.06 0.29 -2.19
CA LEU A 116 -22.34 1.35 -3.17
C LEU A 116 -23.69 1.11 -3.87
N ALA A 117 -23.92 -0.12 -4.34
CA ALA A 117 -25.17 -0.50 -4.99
C ALA A 117 -26.39 -0.36 -4.05
N ALA A 118 -26.27 -0.81 -2.79
CA ALA A 118 -27.32 -0.66 -1.78
C ALA A 118 -27.61 0.82 -1.43
N ALA A 119 -26.64 1.71 -1.63
CA ALA A 119 -26.80 3.15 -1.45
C ALA A 119 -27.28 3.87 -2.73
N GLY A 120 -27.49 3.15 -3.84
CA GLY A 120 -27.86 3.74 -5.13
C GLY A 120 -26.75 4.54 -5.81
N ILE A 121 -25.49 4.35 -5.40
CA ILE A 121 -24.33 5.06 -5.93
C ILE A 121 -23.70 4.22 -7.05
N THR A 122 -23.72 4.72 -8.29
CA THR A 122 -23.29 3.95 -9.47
C THR A 122 -22.33 4.70 -10.40
N THR A 123 -22.57 6.00 -10.64
CA THR A 123 -21.86 6.74 -11.70
C THR A 123 -20.70 7.57 -11.19
N ASP A 124 -20.85 8.24 -10.06
CA ASP A 124 -19.87 9.18 -9.53
C ASP A 124 -19.75 9.03 -8.02
N SER A 125 -18.59 9.42 -7.48
CA SER A 125 -18.33 9.33 -6.05
C SER A 125 -19.27 10.20 -5.23
N PRO A 126 -19.76 9.71 -4.07
CA PRO A 126 -20.70 10.46 -3.26
C PRO A 126 -20.04 11.72 -2.72
N LYS A 127 -20.86 12.74 -2.46
CA LYS A 127 -20.46 14.02 -1.88
C LYS A 127 -21.17 14.24 -0.55
N GLU A 128 -20.60 15.12 0.27
CA GLU A 128 -21.20 15.63 1.51
C GLU A 128 -21.89 14.53 2.37
N GLU A 129 -23.20 14.66 2.61
CA GLU A 129 -23.97 13.77 3.47
C GLU A 129 -24.00 12.34 2.93
N ALA A 130 -24.06 12.15 1.61
CA ALA A 130 -24.02 10.82 1.00
C ALA A 130 -22.65 10.15 1.21
N LYS A 131 -21.56 10.93 1.20
CA LYS A 131 -20.21 10.45 1.50
C LYS A 131 -20.11 10.05 2.98
N ALA A 132 -20.58 10.89 3.88
CA ALA A 132 -20.59 10.60 5.32
C ALA A 132 -21.41 9.34 5.63
N ALA A 133 -22.60 9.20 5.04
CA ALA A 133 -23.46 8.03 5.22
C ALA A 133 -22.83 6.74 4.64
N LEU A 134 -22.16 6.82 3.49
CA LEU A 134 -21.42 5.69 2.93
C LEU A 134 -20.27 5.26 3.87
N LEU A 135 -19.46 6.22 4.34
CA LEU A 135 -18.33 5.97 5.23
C LEU A 135 -18.78 5.30 6.54
N ALA A 136 -19.86 5.77 7.15
CA ALA A 136 -20.41 5.15 8.36
C ALA A 136 -20.86 3.70 8.11
N ARG A 137 -21.51 3.42 6.98
CA ARG A 137 -21.92 2.05 6.59
C ARG A 137 -20.72 1.15 6.30
N LEU A 138 -19.69 1.67 5.65
CA LEU A 138 -18.45 0.93 5.38
C LEU A 138 -17.74 0.62 6.69
N ARG A 139 -17.59 1.59 7.60
CA ARG A 139 -16.98 1.38 8.92
C ARG A 139 -17.66 0.25 9.71
N ALA A 140 -18.98 0.13 9.61
CA ALA A 140 -19.75 -0.91 10.29
C ALA A 140 -19.71 -2.29 9.61
N ALA A 141 -19.22 -2.39 8.37
CA ALA A 141 -19.30 -3.61 7.55
C ALA A 141 -17.96 -4.16 7.08
N LEU A 142 -16.94 -3.32 6.98
CA LEU A 142 -15.61 -3.71 6.52
C LEU A 142 -14.96 -4.69 7.51
N PRO A 143 -14.20 -5.68 7.01
CA PRO A 143 -13.39 -6.53 7.89
C PRO A 143 -12.30 -5.70 8.57
N ASP A 144 -11.84 -6.12 9.75
CA ASP A 144 -10.84 -5.40 10.57
C ASP A 144 -9.60 -4.95 9.78
N ALA A 145 -9.10 -5.82 8.89
CA ALA A 145 -7.96 -5.51 8.03
C ALA A 145 -8.21 -4.28 7.13
N ALA A 146 -9.41 -4.16 6.56
CA ALA A 146 -9.80 -3.02 5.72
C ALA A 146 -10.23 -1.80 6.55
N LEU A 147 -10.83 -2.03 7.72
CA LEU A 147 -11.25 -0.99 8.65
C LEU A 147 -10.06 -0.14 9.10
N ARG A 148 -8.88 -0.76 9.32
CA ARG A 148 -7.65 -0.03 9.66
C ARG A 148 -7.30 1.05 8.64
N TRP A 149 -7.49 0.78 7.35
CA TRP A 149 -7.27 1.80 6.30
C TRP A 149 -8.31 2.92 6.37
N LEU A 150 -9.58 2.58 6.56
CA LEU A 150 -10.63 3.59 6.70
C LEU A 150 -10.32 4.54 7.85
N ASP A 151 -9.89 3.99 8.99
CA ASP A 151 -9.58 4.75 10.21
C ASP A 151 -8.33 5.62 10.04
N ALA A 152 -7.32 5.12 9.33
CA ALA A 152 -6.13 5.91 8.97
C ALA A 152 -6.45 7.05 7.99
N ALA A 153 -7.39 6.85 7.07
CA ALA A 153 -7.70 7.81 6.01
C ALA A 153 -8.81 8.81 6.40
N VAL A 154 -9.69 8.45 7.33
CA VAL A 154 -10.94 9.18 7.60
C VAL A 154 -11.28 9.18 9.08
N VAL A 155 -11.57 10.37 9.61
CA VAL A 155 -12.13 10.57 10.94
C VAL A 155 -13.61 10.91 10.81
N LEU A 156 -14.47 10.08 11.38
CA LEU A 156 -15.91 10.34 11.51
C LEU A 156 -16.19 10.88 12.92
N GLY A 157 -16.60 12.15 13.01
CA GLY A 157 -16.96 12.79 14.28
C GLY A 157 -18.00 13.87 14.05
N ASP A 158 -18.80 14.21 15.08
CA ASP A 158 -19.72 15.39 15.10
C ASP A 158 -20.61 15.62 13.84
N GLY A 159 -20.89 14.57 13.07
CA GLY A 159 -21.64 14.67 11.81
C GLY A 159 -20.83 15.16 10.62
N SER A 160 -19.53 15.43 10.78
CA SER A 160 -18.61 15.84 9.72
C SER A 160 -17.57 14.76 9.39
N VAL A 161 -17.11 14.77 8.13
CA VAL A 161 -16.00 13.93 7.67
C VAL A 161 -14.72 14.76 7.71
N ARG A 162 -13.74 14.31 8.50
CA ARG A 162 -12.40 14.91 8.56
C ARG A 162 -11.36 13.92 8.06
N TYR A 163 -10.20 14.43 7.68
CA TYR A 163 -9.12 13.61 7.13
C TYR A 163 -7.81 13.86 7.90
N PRO A 164 -7.14 12.81 8.38
CA PRO A 164 -5.79 12.93 8.92
C PRO A 164 -4.82 13.50 7.87
N PRO A 165 -3.86 14.35 8.27
CA PRO A 165 -3.00 15.07 7.33
C PRO A 165 -2.13 14.14 6.48
N LEU A 166 -1.79 12.96 7.00
CA LEU A 166 -0.89 12.02 6.33
C LEU A 166 -1.46 11.57 4.99
N LEU A 167 -2.73 11.14 4.95
CA LEU A 167 -3.35 10.50 3.76
C LEU A 167 -4.22 11.47 2.95
N GLY A 168 -3.94 12.77 3.07
CA GLY A 168 -4.60 13.84 2.34
C GLY A 168 -6.12 13.84 2.53
N THR A 169 -6.91 13.93 1.45
CA THR A 169 -8.37 14.03 1.53
C THR A 169 -9.07 12.67 1.46
N GLY A 170 -8.69 11.78 2.39
CA GLY A 170 -9.27 10.43 2.50
C GLY A 170 -8.67 9.46 1.50
N GLY A 171 -7.35 9.46 1.37
CA GLY A 171 -6.61 8.57 0.45
C GLY A 171 -6.22 9.23 -0.87
N ASN A 172 -6.23 10.55 -0.97
CA ASN A 172 -5.81 11.29 -2.17
C ASN A 172 -4.62 12.20 -1.88
N ASP A 173 -3.75 12.35 -2.88
CA ASP A 173 -2.73 13.39 -2.98
C ASP A 173 -2.99 14.21 -4.26
N GLY A 174 -3.70 15.33 -4.10
CA GLY A 174 -4.20 16.12 -5.23
C GLY A 174 -5.12 15.30 -6.13
N ARG A 175 -4.66 14.99 -7.35
CA ARG A 175 -5.39 14.14 -8.32
C ARG A 175 -5.02 12.66 -8.24
N LEU A 176 -4.00 12.31 -7.48
CA LEU A 176 -3.53 10.95 -7.29
C LEU A 176 -4.37 10.26 -6.22
N ASP A 177 -5.01 9.13 -6.54
CA ASP A 177 -5.64 8.27 -5.55
C ASP A 177 -4.65 7.18 -5.11
N PHE A 178 -4.31 7.15 -3.81
CA PHE A 178 -3.35 6.20 -3.25
C PHE A 178 -3.84 4.75 -3.38
N THR A 179 -5.15 4.53 -3.25
CA THR A 179 -5.73 3.18 -3.25
C THR A 179 -5.70 2.57 -4.64
N ASN A 180 -6.05 3.34 -5.67
CA ASN A 180 -5.98 2.87 -7.05
C ASN A 180 -4.53 2.64 -7.48
N ASN A 181 -3.62 3.55 -7.11
CA ASN A 181 -2.20 3.38 -7.38
C ASN A 181 -1.67 2.10 -6.71
N LEU A 182 -2.02 1.86 -5.45
CA LEU A 182 -1.63 0.65 -4.73
C LEU A 182 -2.13 -0.60 -5.44
N MET A 183 -3.41 -0.65 -5.80
CA MET A 183 -4.00 -1.79 -6.51
C MET A 183 -3.26 -2.08 -7.83
N GLN A 184 -2.86 -1.03 -8.57
CA GLN A 184 -2.05 -1.19 -9.78
C GLN A 184 -0.64 -1.74 -9.48
N ARG A 185 0.02 -1.27 -8.41
CA ARG A 185 1.34 -1.81 -8.02
C ARG A 185 1.22 -3.27 -7.56
N LEU A 186 0.17 -3.63 -6.83
CA LEU A 186 -0.05 -5.01 -6.39
C LEU A 186 -0.17 -5.97 -7.58
N VAL A 187 -0.90 -5.60 -8.63
CA VAL A 187 -1.05 -6.46 -9.83
C VAL A 187 0.21 -6.46 -10.72
N GLU A 188 1.05 -5.44 -10.63
CA GLU A 188 2.38 -5.45 -11.26
C GLU A 188 3.38 -6.34 -10.50
N LEU A 189 3.17 -6.54 -9.20
CA LEU A 189 4.04 -7.36 -8.35
C LEU A 189 3.56 -8.82 -8.20
N MET A 190 2.27 -9.09 -8.39
CA MET A 190 1.66 -10.38 -8.06
C MET A 190 0.68 -10.81 -9.14
N ASP A 191 0.77 -12.07 -9.58
CA ASP A 191 -0.25 -12.71 -10.44
C ASP A 191 -1.57 -12.83 -9.65
N PRO A 192 -2.69 -12.19 -10.07
CA PRO A 192 -3.96 -12.26 -9.34
C PRO A 192 -4.57 -13.67 -9.25
N ALA A 193 -4.26 -14.55 -10.20
CA ALA A 193 -4.78 -15.91 -10.23
C ALA A 193 -3.94 -16.86 -9.36
N ARG A 194 -2.61 -16.74 -9.41
CA ARG A 194 -1.70 -17.69 -8.74
C ARG A 194 -1.12 -17.17 -7.43
N GLY A 195 -1.05 -15.85 -7.25
CA GLY A 195 -0.33 -15.21 -6.16
C GLY A 195 1.19 -15.32 -6.30
N ALA A 196 1.69 -15.78 -7.45
CA ALA A 196 3.12 -15.86 -7.69
C ALA A 196 3.71 -14.45 -7.88
N PRO A 197 4.95 -14.21 -7.43
CA PRO A 197 5.64 -12.95 -7.71
C PRO A 197 5.90 -12.82 -9.21
N THR A 198 5.77 -11.61 -9.73
CA THR A 198 6.18 -11.29 -11.10
C THR A 198 7.71 -11.11 -11.16
N PRO A 199 8.32 -11.10 -12.36
CA PRO A 199 9.73 -10.74 -12.51
C PRO A 199 10.06 -9.36 -11.91
N LEU A 200 9.14 -8.39 -12.06
CA LEU A 200 9.27 -7.07 -11.47
C LEU A 200 9.37 -7.13 -9.94
N ALA A 201 8.56 -7.97 -9.28
CA ALA A 201 8.61 -8.13 -7.84
C ALA A 201 9.96 -8.66 -7.35
N VAL A 202 10.49 -9.69 -8.02
CA VAL A 202 11.81 -10.27 -7.69
C VAL A 202 12.92 -9.24 -7.89
N GLN A 203 12.82 -8.43 -8.94
CA GLN A 203 13.82 -7.42 -9.28
C GLN A 203 13.79 -6.20 -8.36
N HIS A 204 12.60 -5.75 -7.95
CA HIS A 204 12.44 -4.53 -7.17
C HIS A 204 12.63 -4.72 -5.66
N LEU A 205 12.36 -5.93 -5.13
CA LEU A 205 12.38 -6.16 -3.69
C LEU A 205 13.77 -5.95 -3.05
N PRO A 206 14.88 -6.43 -3.64
CA PRO A 206 16.20 -6.21 -3.06
C PRO A 206 16.59 -4.73 -2.99
N ALA A 207 16.19 -3.94 -3.99
CA ALA A 207 16.37 -2.49 -3.96
C ALA A 207 15.55 -1.83 -2.83
N ALA A 208 14.29 -2.23 -2.66
CA ALA A 208 13.40 -1.68 -1.64
C ALA A 208 13.88 -2.00 -0.21
N LEU A 209 14.36 -3.22 0.05
CA LEU A 209 14.77 -3.65 1.39
C LEU A 209 16.24 -3.35 1.69
N PHE A 210 17.14 -3.59 0.74
CA PHE A 210 18.59 -3.61 0.99
C PHE A 210 19.36 -2.50 0.26
N ALA A 211 18.66 -1.59 -0.44
CA ALA A 211 19.27 -0.53 -1.27
C ALA A 211 20.21 -1.05 -2.37
N GLU A 212 19.96 -2.26 -2.88
CA GLU A 212 20.68 -2.80 -4.03
C GLU A 212 20.24 -2.11 -5.34
N ALA A 213 21.13 -2.09 -6.33
CA ALA A 213 20.79 -1.54 -7.63
C ALA A 213 19.74 -2.42 -8.34
N ALA A 214 18.65 -1.81 -8.81
CA ALA A 214 17.64 -2.48 -9.61
C ALA A 214 17.42 -1.76 -10.95
N PRO A 215 17.37 -2.49 -12.08
CA PRO A 215 16.85 -1.95 -13.32
C PRO A 215 15.31 -1.79 -13.25
N GLY A 216 14.69 -1.19 -14.27
CA GLY A 216 13.25 -1.34 -14.50
C GLY A 216 12.32 -0.51 -13.60
N LEU A 217 12.82 0.55 -12.97
CA LEU A 217 11.99 1.50 -12.22
C LEU A 217 10.86 2.05 -13.09
N LEU A 218 9.69 2.23 -12.48
CA LEU A 218 8.47 2.59 -13.19
C LEU A 218 8.33 4.10 -13.34
N ASP A 219 7.88 4.54 -14.52
CA ASP A 219 7.43 5.91 -14.72
C ASP A 219 5.99 6.07 -14.20
N ARG A 220 5.86 6.35 -12.90
CA ARG A 220 4.60 6.47 -12.17
C ARG A 220 4.67 7.60 -11.15
N ALA A 221 3.53 8.16 -10.79
CA ALA A 221 3.44 9.08 -9.67
C ALA A 221 3.62 8.31 -8.35
N ILE A 222 4.58 8.73 -7.53
CA ILE A 222 4.83 8.20 -6.17
C ILE A 222 4.08 8.99 -5.08
N GLY A 223 3.59 10.18 -5.42
CA GLY A 223 2.97 11.11 -4.49
C GLY A 223 3.97 11.91 -3.65
N GLN A 224 3.47 12.67 -2.68
CA GLN A 224 4.19 13.64 -1.86
C GLN A 224 5.31 13.04 -0.99
N PHE A 225 5.33 11.74 -0.75
CA PHE A 225 6.20 11.11 0.25
C PHE A 225 7.63 10.82 -0.23
N GLN A 226 7.89 10.84 -1.54
CA GLN A 226 9.20 10.60 -2.13
C GLN A 226 9.49 11.59 -3.28
N PRO A 227 9.70 12.88 -2.96
CA PRO A 227 9.86 13.93 -3.99
C PRO A 227 11.03 13.65 -4.94
N GLY A 228 12.10 13.01 -4.46
CA GLY A 228 13.27 12.65 -5.29
C GLY A 228 12.98 11.64 -6.40
N ALA A 229 11.88 10.88 -6.32
CA ALA A 229 11.48 9.89 -7.33
C ALA A 229 10.42 10.42 -8.32
N ALA A 230 9.94 11.66 -8.14
CA ALA A 230 8.88 12.26 -8.95
C ALA A 230 9.33 12.67 -10.37
N GLY A 231 10.62 12.56 -10.68
CA GLY A 231 11.20 13.04 -11.93
C GLY A 231 11.39 14.56 -11.95
N GLY A 232 11.68 15.10 -13.13
CA GLY A 232 11.90 16.53 -13.34
C GLY A 232 13.35 16.88 -13.70
N PRO A 233 13.76 18.15 -13.47
CA PRO A 233 15.10 18.60 -13.85
C PRO A 233 16.21 17.76 -13.21
N ASN A 234 17.21 17.38 -14.01
CA ASN A 234 18.36 16.57 -13.58
C ASN A 234 18.02 15.15 -13.05
N ALA A 235 16.82 14.63 -13.33
CA ALA A 235 16.40 13.28 -12.93
C ALA A 235 16.83 12.17 -13.93
N GLY A 236 17.69 12.48 -14.91
CA GLY A 236 18.17 11.53 -15.91
C GLY A 236 19.42 12.03 -16.63
N PRO A 237 19.95 11.29 -17.63
CA PRO A 237 21.17 11.65 -18.38
C PRO A 237 21.03 12.90 -19.28
N GLY A 238 19.97 13.69 -19.12
CA GLY A 238 19.72 14.96 -19.80
C GLY A 238 19.12 16.00 -18.84
N TYR A 239 18.59 17.10 -19.38
CA TYR A 239 18.05 18.17 -18.53
C TYR A 239 16.80 17.77 -17.74
N PHE A 240 16.06 16.75 -18.16
CA PHE A 240 14.85 16.25 -17.51
C PHE A 240 14.85 14.71 -17.51
N GLY A 241 14.30 14.12 -16.46
CA GLY A 241 14.02 12.68 -16.36
C GLY A 241 12.56 12.40 -15.98
N SER A 242 12.08 11.22 -16.36
CA SER A 242 10.77 10.70 -15.93
C SER A 242 10.79 10.30 -14.46
N ALA A 243 9.62 10.00 -13.89
CA ALA A 243 9.57 9.43 -12.56
C ALA A 243 10.24 8.06 -12.53
N GLN A 244 10.84 7.70 -11.39
CA GLN A 244 11.53 6.43 -11.20
C GLN A 244 11.10 5.78 -9.90
N VAL A 245 10.05 4.97 -10.00
CA VAL A 245 9.35 4.41 -8.84
C VAL A 245 9.62 2.92 -8.70
N ASN A 246 10.05 2.53 -7.51
CA ASN A 246 10.03 1.13 -7.09
C ASN A 246 8.63 0.79 -6.57
N ALA A 247 7.98 -0.20 -7.20
CA ALA A 247 6.65 -0.65 -6.82
C ALA A 247 6.55 -1.15 -5.36
N TRP A 248 7.58 -1.81 -4.83
CA TRP A 248 7.61 -2.24 -3.43
C TRP A 248 7.71 -1.07 -2.46
N ASP A 249 8.44 -0.02 -2.81
CA ASP A 249 8.52 1.18 -1.96
C ASP A 249 7.12 1.78 -1.75
N PHE A 250 6.34 1.91 -2.83
CA PHE A 250 4.98 2.44 -2.74
C PHE A 250 4.05 1.53 -1.92
N VAL A 251 4.10 0.21 -2.15
CA VAL A 251 3.27 -0.76 -1.42
C VAL A 251 3.60 -0.73 0.06
N LEU A 252 4.88 -0.91 0.42
CA LEU A 252 5.30 -0.98 1.83
C LEU A 252 5.14 0.34 2.56
N MET A 253 5.31 1.47 1.87
CA MET A 253 5.01 2.80 2.42
C MET A 253 3.55 2.94 2.83
N LEU A 254 2.61 2.58 1.94
CA LEU A 254 1.18 2.65 2.28
C LEU A 254 0.80 1.65 3.37
N GLU A 255 1.44 0.48 3.38
CA GLU A 255 1.29 -0.45 4.48
C GLU A 255 1.75 0.21 5.79
N GLY A 256 2.92 0.86 5.84
CA GLY A 256 3.35 1.58 7.05
C GLY A 256 2.43 2.70 7.52
N ALA A 257 1.78 3.40 6.58
CA ALA A 257 0.87 4.49 6.90
C ALA A 257 -0.33 4.05 7.76
N LEU A 258 -0.73 2.77 7.73
CA LEU A 258 -1.87 2.28 8.52
C LEU A 258 -1.60 2.21 10.03
N LEU A 259 -0.37 2.47 10.50
CA LEU A 259 -0.06 2.58 11.92
C LEU A 259 -0.48 3.92 12.55
N PHE A 260 -0.96 4.87 11.73
CA PHE A 260 -1.36 6.22 12.15
C PHE A 260 -2.88 6.44 12.08
N GLY A 261 -3.67 5.36 12.11
CA GLY A 261 -5.14 5.38 12.17
C GLY A 261 -5.71 5.06 13.54
#